data_AF-A0A953ZEW3-F1
#
_entry.id   AF-A0A953ZEW3-F1
#
_cell.length_a   1.000
_cell.length_b   1.000
_cell.length_c   1.000
_cell.angle_alpha   90.00
_cell.angle_beta   90.00
_cell.angle_gamma   90.00
#
_symmetry.space_group_name_H-M   'P 1'
#
loop_
_entity.id
_entity.type
_entity.pdbx_description
1 polymer ?
#
loop_
_entity_poly.entity_id
_entity_poly.type
_entity_poly.pdbx_seq_one_letter_code
_entity_poly.pdbx_strand_id
1 'polypeptide(L)' 'DAPRWQLVGHDAKLWLEPGFDRDIVRDLESRGYNIRTLDGFERIHMGGGQVIVRDAETGVLTGGSDPRKDGCAAGW' A
#
# COMPACT_ATOMS: atom_id res chain seq x y z
N ASP A 1 1.62 0.67 9.18
CA ASP A 1 1.09 0.43 7.82
C ASP A 1 1.92 -0.59 7.05
N ALA A 2 1.25 -1.44 6.27
CA ALA A 2 1.93 -2.42 5.42
C ALA A 2 2.41 -1.78 4.09
N PRO A 3 3.56 -2.21 3.54
CA PRO A 3 3.99 -1.84 2.20
C PRO A 3 3.09 -2.49 1.15
N ARG A 4 2.82 -1.78 0.06
CA ARG A 4 1.91 -2.21 -1.01
C ARG A 4 2.67 -2.61 -2.26
N TRP A 5 1.99 -3.40 -3.07
CA TRP A 5 2.37 -3.72 -4.43
C TRP A 5 1.20 -3.47 -5.38
N GLN A 6 1.48 -3.28 -6.66
CA GLN A 6 0.45 -3.23 -7.70
C GLN A 6 1.01 -3.74 -9.04
N LEU A 7 0.21 -4.53 -9.75
CA LEU A 7 0.49 -4.85 -11.17
C LEU A 7 0.02 -3.68 -12.03
N VAL A 8 0.89 -3.19 -12.91
CA VAL A 8 0.63 -1.97 -13.67
C VAL A 8 0.66 -2.22 -15.17
N GLY A 9 -0.48 -2.01 -15.83
CA GLY A 9 -0.60 -2.20 -17.27
C GLY A 9 -0.47 -3.68 -17.67
N HIS A 10 0.24 -3.91 -18.77
CA HIS A 10 0.53 -5.24 -19.32
C HIS A 10 2.03 -5.56 -19.14
N ASP A 11 2.45 -6.78 -19.48
CA ASP A 11 3.87 -7.21 -19.50
C ASP A 11 4.56 -7.33 -18.13
N ALA A 12 3.89 -7.96 -17.15
CA ALA A 12 4.48 -8.36 -15.86
C ALA A 12 5.17 -7.22 -15.08
N LYS A 13 4.74 -5.97 -15.28
CA LYS A 13 5.27 -4.82 -14.55
C LYS A 13 4.66 -4.75 -13.15
N LEU A 14 5.53 -4.82 -12.14
CA LEU A 14 5.16 -4.84 -10.73
C LEU A 14 5.77 -3.63 -10.02
N TRP A 15 4.94 -2.81 -9.40
CA TRP A 15 5.39 -1.73 -8.53
C TRP A 15 5.33 -2.16 -7.08
N LEU A 16 6.39 -1.88 -6.33
CA LEU A 16 6.51 -2.17 -4.91
C LEU A 16 6.80 -0.88 -4.13
N GLU A 17 6.35 -0.80 -2.88
CA GLU A 17 6.87 0.16 -1.92
C GLU A 17 8.14 -0.36 -1.21
N PRO A 18 8.94 0.49 -0.56
CA PRO A 18 10.02 0.03 0.29
C PRO A 18 9.50 -0.84 1.44
N GLY A 19 10.27 -1.85 1.84
CA GLY A 19 9.98 -2.70 3.00
C GLY A 19 9.69 -4.17 2.68
N PHE A 20 9.63 -4.55 1.40
CA PHE A 20 9.66 -5.96 1.01
C PHE A 20 11.06 -6.55 1.21
N ASP A 21 11.11 -7.84 1.57
CA ASP A 21 12.34 -8.59 1.66
C ASP A 21 13.04 -8.66 0.29
N ARG A 22 14.36 -8.44 0.27
CA ARG A 22 15.15 -8.45 -0.96
C ARG A 22 15.13 -9.81 -1.64
N ASP A 23 15.03 -10.89 -0.89
CA ASP A 23 15.00 -12.24 -1.48
C ASP A 23 13.65 -12.51 -2.16
N ILE A 24 12.55 -11.93 -1.66
CA ILE A 24 11.24 -11.96 -2.35
C ILE A 24 11.32 -11.15 -3.65
N VAL A 25 11.93 -9.96 -3.62
CA VAL A 25 12.08 -9.11 -4.82
C VAL A 25 12.87 -9.86 -5.90
N ARG A 26 13.99 -10.48 -5.53
CA ARG A 26 14.83 -11.26 -6.45
C ARG A 26 14.12 -12.49 -7.02
N ASP A 27 13.38 -13.23 -6.19
CA ASP A 27 12.60 -14.39 -6.65
C ASP A 27 11.57 -13.95 -7.71
N LEU A 28 10.88 -12.83 -7.50
CA LEU A 28 9.93 -12.28 -8.46
C LEU A 28 10.61 -11.82 -9.76
N GLU A 29 11.74 -11.12 -9.69
CA GLU A 29 12.53 -10.76 -10.88
C GLU A 29 12.96 -12.01 -11.67
N SER A 30 13.38 -13.08 -10.98
CA SER A 30 13.79 -14.35 -11.62
C SER A 30 12.63 -15.05 -12.35
N ARG A 31 11.39 -14.76 -11.95
CA ARG A 31 10.15 -15.26 -12.60
C ARG A 31 9.71 -14.39 -13.77
N GLY A 32 10.45 -13.34 -14.09
CA GLY A 32 10.20 -12.47 -15.25
C GLY A 32 9.36 -11.22 -14.94
N TYR A 33 9.12 -10.89 -13.67
CA TYR A 33 8.49 -9.62 -13.32
C TYR A 33 9.46 -8.46 -13.52
N ASN A 34 8.99 -7.39 -14.17
CA ASN A 34 9.72 -6.12 -14.26
C ASN A 34 9.37 -5.26 -13.05
N ILE A 35 10.24 -5.28 -12.04
CA ILE A 35 9.98 -4.63 -10.77
C ILE A 35 10.50 -3.20 -10.75
N ARG A 36 9.65 -2.27 -10.30
CA ARG A 36 10.04 -0.90 -9.94
C ARG A 36 9.66 -0.62 -8.48
N THR A 37 10.60 -0.16 -7.68
CA THR A 37 10.29 0.33 -6.33
C THR A 37 9.91 1.81 -6.41
N LEU A 38 8.77 2.19 -5.82
CA LEU A 38 8.31 3.57 -5.70
C LEU A 38 8.52 4.06 -4.26
N ASP A 39 9.42 5.02 -4.07
CA ASP A 39 9.73 5.59 -2.76
C ASP A 39 9.26 7.06 -2.65
N GLY A 40 9.48 7.66 -1.48
CA GLY A 40 9.19 9.07 -1.23
C GLY A 40 7.79 9.49 -1.71
N PHE A 41 7.74 10.56 -2.51
CA PHE A 41 6.50 11.10 -3.07
C PHE A 41 5.89 10.20 -4.17
N GLU A 42 6.66 9.32 -4.81
CA GLU A 42 6.14 8.41 -5.84
C GLU A 42 5.10 7.42 -5.27
N ARG A 43 5.15 7.18 -3.95
CA ARG A 43 4.15 6.37 -3.22
C ARG A 43 2.73 6.92 -3.33
N ILE A 44 2.55 8.16 -3.79
CA ILE A 44 1.25 8.72 -4.14
C ILE A 44 0.51 7.86 -5.17
N HIS A 45 1.21 7.06 -5.97
CA HIS A 45 0.62 6.16 -6.96
C HIS A 45 0.10 4.84 -6.35
N MET A 46 0.37 4.55 -5.08
CA MET A 46 0.01 3.29 -4.40
C MET A 46 -1.39 3.31 -3.75
N GLY A 47 -2.26 4.20 -4.21
CA GLY A 47 -3.61 4.40 -3.67
C GLY A 47 -3.66 5.22 -2.38
N GLY A 48 -4.87 5.52 -1.91
CA GLY A 48 -5.13 6.25 -0.67
C GLY A 48 -6.37 5.70 0.02
N GLY A 49 -6.17 4.77 0.96
CA GLY A 49 -7.25 4.11 1.67
C GLY A 49 -7.81 4.94 2.83
N GLN A 50 -9.12 4.83 3.06
CA GLN A 50 -9.77 5.41 4.24
C GLN A 50 -10.65 4.31 4.84
N VAL A 51 -10.68 4.18 6.16
CA VAL A 51 -11.43 3.12 6.84
C VAL A 51 -12.08 3.62 8.12
N ILE A 52 -13.29 3.14 8.38
CA ILE A 52 -13.93 3.21 9.70
C ILE A 52 -14.37 1.79 10.04
N VAL A 53 -13.90 1.29 11.18
CA VAL A 53 -14.35 0.02 11.75
C VAL A 53 -15.24 0.33 12.94
N ARG A 54 -16.40 -0.31 12.99
CA ARG A 54 -17.31 -0.25 14.14
C ARG A 54 -17.19 -1.54 14.93
N ASP A 55 -16.83 -1.42 16.20
CA ASP A 55 -16.95 -2.52 17.15
C ASP A 55 -18.43 -2.86 17.34
N ALA A 56 -18.80 -4.12 17.09
CA ALA A 56 -20.19 -4.54 17.05
C ALA A 56 -20.85 -4.61 18.44
N GLU A 57 -20.05 -4.82 19.50
CA GLU A 57 -20.54 -5.00 20.86
C GLU A 57 -20.68 -3.66 21.60
N THR A 58 -19.65 -2.82 21.49
CA THR A 58 -19.53 -1.54 22.21
C THR A 58 -20.00 -0.34 21.38
N GLY A 59 -20.04 -0.48 20.05
CA GLY A 59 -20.34 0.60 19.13
C GLY A 59 -19.20 1.59 18.88
N VAL A 60 -18.02 1.38 19.48
CA VAL A 60 -16.83 2.25 19.30
C VAL A 60 -16.42 2.29 17.82
N LEU A 61 -16.09 3.48 17.33
CA LEU A 61 -15.59 3.70 15.98
C LEU A 61 -14.08 3.91 15.98
N THR A 62 -13.37 3.12 15.17
CA THR A 62 -11.93 3.29 14.92
C THR A 62 -11.71 3.74 13.48
N GLY A 63 -11.17 4.94 13.29
CA GLY A 63 -10.87 5.50 11.98
C GLY A 63 -9.41 5.34 11.58
N GLY A 64 -9.15 5.14 10.29
CA GLY A 64 -7.81 5.12 9.70
C GLY A 64 -7.78 5.92 8.40
N SER A 65 -6.73 6.73 8.23
CA SER A 65 -6.47 7.52 7.03
C SER A 65 -5.08 7.20 6.50
N ASP A 66 -4.96 6.98 5.21
CA ASP A 66 -3.70 6.59 4.58
C ASP A 66 -2.70 7.75 4.55
N PRO A 67 -1.49 7.57 5.10
CA PRO A 67 -0.47 8.62 5.15
C PRO A 67 0.14 8.94 3.78
N ARG A 68 -0.18 8.19 2.72
CA ARG A 68 0.32 8.44 1.36
C ARG A 68 -0.37 9.60 0.66
N LYS A 69 -1.48 10.09 1.23
CA LYS A 69 -2.27 11.21 0.71
C LYS A 69 -2.51 12.23 1.80
N ASP A 70 -2.83 13.44 1.40
CA ASP A 70 -3.42 14.40 2.32
C ASP A 70 -4.78 13.88 2.80
N GLY A 71 -5.02 13.95 4.10
CA GLY A 71 -6.24 13.44 4.73
C GLY A 71 -6.05 13.21 6.23
N CYS A 72 -7.15 13.02 6.94
CA CYS A 72 -7.13 12.60 8.34
C CYS A 72 -8.40 11.81 8.69
N ALA A 73 -8.28 10.94 9.69
CA ALA A 73 -9.44 10.39 10.39
C ALA A 73 -9.72 11.28 11.60
N ALA A 74 -10.95 11.79 11.71
CA ALA A 74 -11.39 12.65 12.80
C ALA A 74 -12.69 12.12 13.40
N GLY A 75 -12.83 12.23 14.73
CA GLY A 75 -14.03 11.83 15.47
C GLY A 75 -14.61 13.00 16.26
N TRP A 76 -15.88 12.89 16.61
CA TRP A 76 -16.63 13.80 17.48
C TRP A 76 -17.55 12.99 18.39
#